data_AF-A0A2H0L9N6-F1
#
_entry.id   AF-A0A2H0L9N6-F1
#
_cell.length_a   1.000
_cell.length_b   1.000
_cell.length_c   1.000
_cell.angle_alpha   90.00
_cell.angle_beta   90.00
_cell.angle_gamma   90.00
#
_symmetry.space_group_name_H-M   'P 1'
#
loop_
_entity.id
_entity.type
_entity.pdbx_description
1 polymer ?
#
loop_
_entity_poly.entity_id
_entity_poly.type
_entity_poly.pdbx_seq_one_letter_code
_entity_poly.pdbx_strand_id
1 'polypeptide(L)'
;MKIAIFGATGGTGKELVKQTLERGHEITALVRDPQKLSVSDQRVNIIKGDVLNKDDVSKTIQGSDAVLVALGVKPPSKTKVVGPGTKNIIDAMRAHNVKRLIVESAMFMDDAVRKNSFLISLLTKTFMKGLYADKLVQESVVRESGLEWVIVRPVGLSNGHKTEIYRFGENIPLKGMFPTISRADVADFMLKQLSSDTNLNKAILVAR
;
A
#
# COMPACT_ATOMS: atom_id res chain seq x y z
N MET A 1 -8.73 10.00 13.35
CA MET A 1 -8.74 8.53 13.25
C MET A 1 -7.43 7.99 13.78
N LYS A 2 -7.43 6.78 14.30
CA LYS A 2 -6.24 5.97 14.62
C LYS A 2 -5.94 5.05 13.45
N ILE A 3 -4.77 5.19 12.85
CA ILE A 3 -4.45 4.50 11.60
C ILE A 3 -3.20 3.62 11.78
N ALA A 4 -3.35 2.33 11.51
CA ALA A 4 -2.22 1.43 11.45
C ALA A 4 -1.53 1.54 10.08
N ILE A 5 -0.21 1.75 10.05
CA ILE A 5 0.56 1.88 8.81
C ILE A 5 1.64 0.80 8.74
N PHE A 6 1.55 -0.05 7.73
CA PHE A 6 2.56 -1.06 7.39
C PHE A 6 3.38 -0.59 6.19
N GLY A 7 4.71 -0.73 6.27
CA GLY A 7 5.62 -0.19 5.24
C GLY A 7 5.96 1.28 5.41
N ALA A 8 5.75 1.85 6.61
CA ALA A 8 5.96 3.27 6.94
C ALA A 8 7.36 3.82 6.63
N THR A 9 8.40 2.98 6.57
CA THR A 9 9.78 3.39 6.24
C THR A 9 10.08 3.42 4.74
N GLY A 10 9.17 2.90 3.90
CA GLY A 10 9.27 2.95 2.45
C GLY A 10 8.98 4.33 1.87
N GLY A 11 9.24 4.52 0.57
CA GLY A 11 9.04 5.82 -0.08
C GLY A 11 7.60 6.33 0.06
N THR A 12 6.60 5.54 -0.34
CA THR A 12 5.18 5.89 -0.18
C THR A 12 4.78 5.91 1.30
N GLY A 13 5.28 4.97 2.10
CA GLY A 13 5.00 4.91 3.53
C GLY A 13 5.40 6.16 4.31
N LYS A 14 6.54 6.79 3.98
CA LYS A 14 6.97 8.05 4.60
C LYS A 14 6.01 9.20 4.28
N GLU A 15 5.52 9.26 3.05
CA GLU A 15 4.48 10.23 2.65
C GLU A 15 3.15 9.95 3.36
N LEU A 16 2.75 8.68 3.51
CA LEU A 16 1.58 8.32 4.29
C LEU A 16 1.71 8.79 5.74
N VAL A 17 2.85 8.55 6.40
CA VAL A 17 3.07 9.01 7.79
C VAL A 17 2.96 10.51 7.89
N LYS A 18 3.71 11.24 7.05
CA LYS A 18 3.70 12.71 7.02
C LYS A 18 2.28 13.26 6.83
N GLN A 19 1.61 12.83 5.77
CA GLN A 19 0.31 13.38 5.39
C GLN A 19 -0.84 12.92 6.31
N THR A 20 -0.67 11.80 7.02
CA THR A 20 -1.63 11.36 8.05
C THR A 20 -1.58 12.31 9.25
N LEU A 21 -0.38 12.72 9.68
CA LEU A 21 -0.20 13.70 10.76
C LEU A 21 -0.71 15.10 10.38
N GLU A 22 -0.47 15.52 9.13
CA GLU A 22 -1.01 16.78 8.58
C GLU A 22 -2.55 16.81 8.60
N ARG A 23 -3.20 15.64 8.41
CA ARG A 23 -4.66 15.48 8.51
C ARG A 23 -5.17 15.34 9.96
N GLY A 24 -4.31 15.51 10.97
CA GLY A 24 -4.72 15.48 12.37
C GLY A 24 -4.97 14.08 12.92
N HIS A 25 -4.53 13.01 12.24
CA HIS A 25 -4.76 11.63 12.67
C HIS A 25 -3.62 11.08 13.54
N GLU A 26 -3.89 10.01 14.27
CA GLU A 26 -2.93 9.24 15.05
C GLU A 26 -2.44 8.03 14.25
N ILE A 27 -1.19 7.63 14.48
CA ILE A 27 -0.52 6.57 13.73
C ILE A 27 0.02 5.51 14.68
N THR A 28 -0.23 4.24 14.36
CA THR A 28 0.59 3.13 14.86
C THR A 28 1.34 2.50 13.69
N ALA A 29 2.67 2.59 13.69
CA ALA A 29 3.51 2.09 12.60
C ALA A 29 4.31 0.86 13.01
N LEU A 30 4.18 -0.24 12.27
CA LEU A 30 5.07 -1.40 12.41
C LEU A 30 6.32 -1.21 11.57
N VAL A 31 7.49 -1.18 12.22
CA VAL A 31 8.78 -0.98 11.56
C VAL A 31 9.81 -1.99 12.06
N ARG A 32 10.62 -2.52 11.15
CA ARG A 32 11.74 -3.42 11.51
C ARG A 32 12.89 -2.66 12.18
N ASP A 33 13.09 -1.43 11.73
CA ASP A 33 14.20 -0.57 12.12
C ASP A 33 13.66 0.84 12.39
N PRO A 34 13.36 1.17 13.66
CA PRO A 34 12.80 2.47 14.04
C PRO A 34 13.64 3.67 13.60
N GLN A 35 14.96 3.52 13.49
CA GLN A 35 15.85 4.63 13.10
C GLN A 35 15.60 5.12 11.68
N LYS A 36 14.94 4.32 10.82
CA LYS A 36 14.59 4.70 9.44
C LYS A 36 13.33 5.57 9.34
N LEU A 37 12.58 5.72 10.43
CA LEU A 37 11.41 6.57 10.52
C LEU A 37 11.72 7.77 11.40
N SER A 38 12.29 8.81 10.80
CA SER A 38 12.62 10.06 11.49
C SER A 38 11.36 10.91 11.67
N VAL A 39 10.54 10.59 12.66
CA VAL A 39 9.36 11.35 13.05
C VAL A 39 9.32 11.49 14.57
N SER A 40 9.12 12.70 15.05
CA SER A 40 9.01 13.02 16.48
C SER A 40 7.72 13.78 16.71
N ASP A 41 6.62 13.03 16.81
CA ASP A 41 5.26 13.55 17.04
C ASP A 41 4.57 12.62 18.04
N GLN A 42 3.91 13.19 19.06
CA GLN A 42 3.25 12.42 20.13
C GLN A 42 2.10 11.55 19.63
N ARG A 43 1.58 11.84 18.42
CA ARG A 43 0.53 11.06 17.76
C ARG A 43 1.06 9.84 17.03
N VAL A 44 2.38 9.60 17.04
CA VAL A 44 3.01 8.44 16.41
C VAL A 44 3.46 7.43 17.45
N ASN A 45 2.83 6.26 17.45
CA ASN A 45 3.30 5.08 18.15
C ASN A 45 4.09 4.18 17.18
N ILE A 46 5.30 3.78 17.58
CA ILE A 46 6.17 2.92 16.75
C ILE A 46 6.28 1.56 17.42
N ILE A 47 5.83 0.51 16.73
CA ILE A 47 6.04 -0.88 17.11
C ILE A 47 7.25 -1.39 16.35
N LYS A 48 8.30 -1.78 17.08
CA LYS A 48 9.45 -2.48 16.48
C LYS A 48 9.08 -3.95 16.31
N GLY A 49 9.07 -4.44 15.07
CA GLY A 49 8.74 -5.83 14.78
C GLY A 49 8.74 -6.17 13.29
N ASP A 50 8.20 -7.34 12.95
CA ASP A 50 8.11 -7.84 11.58
C ASP A 50 6.66 -8.17 11.19
N VAL A 51 6.27 -7.83 9.96
CA VAL A 51 4.91 -8.10 9.44
C VAL A 51 4.63 -9.60 9.29
N LEU A 52 5.67 -10.44 9.27
CA LEU A 52 5.54 -11.88 9.31
C LEU A 52 5.26 -12.43 10.72
N ASN A 53 5.49 -11.64 11.76
CA ASN A 53 5.12 -11.99 13.13
C ASN A 53 3.68 -11.53 13.41
N LYS A 54 2.80 -12.49 13.74
CA LYS A 54 1.38 -12.22 13.97
C LYS A 54 1.12 -11.35 15.20
N ASP A 55 1.91 -11.48 16.25
CA ASP A 55 1.73 -10.71 17.48
C ASP A 55 2.12 -9.25 17.27
N ASP A 56 3.21 -9.01 16.53
CA ASP A 56 3.64 -7.65 16.16
C ASP A 56 2.56 -6.95 15.31
N VAL A 57 2.00 -7.68 14.34
CA VAL A 57 0.91 -7.19 13.50
C VAL A 57 -0.36 -6.92 14.32
N SER A 58 -0.74 -7.84 15.21
CA SER A 58 -1.90 -7.70 16.08
C SER A 58 -1.80 -6.49 17.00
N LYS A 59 -0.65 -6.29 17.66
CA LYS A 59 -0.37 -5.11 18.49
C LYS A 59 -0.45 -3.80 17.71
N THR A 60 -0.05 -3.83 16.44
CA THR A 60 -0.08 -2.65 15.57
C THR A 60 -1.52 -2.25 15.19
N ILE A 61 -2.41 -3.24 15.02
CA ILE A 61 -3.80 -3.03 14.56
C ILE A 61 -4.75 -2.71 15.72
N GLN A 62 -4.47 -3.20 16.92
CA GLN A 62 -5.34 -3.03 18.10
C GLN A 62 -5.76 -1.55 18.29
N GLY A 63 -7.07 -1.31 18.33
CA GLY A 63 -7.65 0.02 18.54
C GLY A 63 -7.54 0.99 17.35
N SER A 64 -7.17 0.50 16.16
CA SER A 64 -7.15 1.30 14.93
C SER A 64 -8.53 1.35 14.26
N ASP A 65 -8.83 2.47 13.61
CA ASP A 65 -10.05 2.65 12.81
C ASP A 65 -9.87 2.12 11.37
N ALA A 66 -8.64 2.18 10.85
CA ALA A 66 -8.29 1.79 9.49
C ALA A 66 -6.84 1.34 9.36
N VAL A 67 -6.53 0.62 8.28
CA VAL A 67 -5.19 0.11 7.97
C VAL A 67 -4.73 0.55 6.58
N LEU A 68 -3.51 1.10 6.51
CA LEU A 68 -2.79 1.42 5.28
C LEU A 68 -1.61 0.45 5.09
N VAL A 69 -1.50 -0.15 3.90
CA VAL A 69 -0.45 -1.12 3.58
C VAL A 69 0.37 -0.62 2.40
N ALA A 70 1.59 -0.14 2.66
CA ALA A 70 2.58 0.28 1.67
C ALA A 70 3.81 -0.66 1.67
N LEU A 71 3.55 -1.97 1.81
CA LEU A 71 4.59 -2.99 1.81
C LEU A 71 5.17 -3.19 0.40
N GLY A 72 6.50 -3.32 0.33
CA GLY A 72 7.19 -3.58 -0.91
C GLY A 72 8.55 -4.22 -0.70
N VAL A 73 9.03 -4.89 -1.75
CA VAL A 73 10.38 -5.43 -1.85
C VAL A 73 11.04 -4.87 -3.12
N LYS A 74 12.34 -4.59 -3.08
CA LYS A 74 13.08 -4.11 -4.26
C LYS A 74 13.38 -5.29 -5.19
N PRO A 75 13.00 -5.24 -6.48
CA PRO A 75 13.46 -6.22 -7.46
C PRO A 75 14.97 -6.08 -7.76
N PRO A 76 15.66 -7.18 -8.13
CA PRO A 76 15.14 -8.54 -8.12
C PRO A 76 15.07 -9.05 -6.68
N SER A 77 13.94 -9.63 -6.28
CA SER A 77 13.79 -10.25 -4.96
C SER A 77 13.00 -11.55 -5.08
N LYS A 78 13.45 -12.56 -4.33
CA LYS A 78 12.74 -13.84 -4.13
C LYS A 78 12.00 -13.87 -2.78
N THR A 79 12.16 -12.83 -1.97
CA THR A 79 11.56 -12.73 -0.65
C THR A 79 10.04 -12.61 -0.78
N LYS A 80 9.30 -13.46 -0.06
CA LYS A 80 7.84 -13.43 0.02
C LYS A 80 7.44 -12.82 1.35
N VAL A 81 7.23 -11.50 1.36
CA VAL A 81 6.87 -10.75 2.58
C VAL A 81 5.57 -9.98 2.38
N VAL A 82 5.30 -9.49 1.17
CA VAL A 82 4.16 -8.64 0.89
C VAL A 82 2.85 -9.43 1.00
N GLY A 83 2.74 -10.59 0.34
CA GLY A 83 1.56 -11.44 0.40
C GLY A 83 1.32 -12.02 1.80
N PRO A 84 2.28 -12.77 2.38
CA PRO A 84 2.13 -13.34 3.73
C PRO A 84 1.92 -12.28 4.83
N GLY A 85 2.61 -11.14 4.75
CA GLY A 85 2.41 -10.02 5.67
C GLY A 85 1.02 -9.42 5.55
N THR A 86 0.51 -9.23 4.32
CA THR A 86 -0.87 -8.75 4.12
C THR A 86 -1.90 -9.75 4.66
N LYS A 87 -1.65 -11.06 4.54
CA LYS A 87 -2.52 -12.08 5.16
C LYS A 87 -2.55 -11.93 6.69
N ASN A 88 -1.40 -11.79 7.34
CA ASN A 88 -1.35 -11.56 8.80
C ASN A 88 -2.11 -10.29 9.20
N ILE A 89 -1.99 -9.22 8.41
CA ILE A 89 -2.72 -7.96 8.62
C ILE A 89 -4.23 -8.21 8.56
N ILE A 90 -4.73 -8.88 7.52
CA ILE A 90 -6.16 -9.19 7.36
C ILE A 90 -6.67 -10.05 8.52
N ASP A 91 -5.92 -11.08 8.92
CA ASP A 91 -6.29 -11.96 10.03
C ASP A 91 -6.41 -11.17 11.34
N ALA A 92 -5.48 -10.26 11.62
CA ALA A 92 -5.51 -9.38 12.79
C ALA A 92 -6.63 -8.32 12.71
N MET A 93 -6.88 -7.73 11.53
CA MET A 93 -8.00 -6.81 11.31
C MET A 93 -9.34 -7.46 11.67
N ARG A 94 -9.56 -8.71 11.23
CA ARG A 94 -10.75 -9.49 11.59
C ARG A 94 -10.84 -9.71 13.10
N ALA A 95 -9.74 -10.10 13.74
CA ALA A 95 -9.71 -10.34 15.19
C ALA A 95 -10.02 -9.08 16.02
N HIS A 96 -9.64 -7.90 15.51
CA HIS A 96 -9.87 -6.60 16.17
C HIS A 96 -11.07 -5.82 15.63
N ASN A 97 -11.89 -6.45 14.77
CA ASN A 97 -13.06 -5.82 14.12
C ASN A 97 -12.76 -4.54 13.32
N VAL A 98 -11.55 -4.40 12.78
CA VAL A 98 -11.16 -3.27 11.92
C VAL A 98 -11.51 -3.60 10.47
N LYS A 99 -12.33 -2.78 9.83
CA LYS A 99 -12.89 -3.10 8.50
C LYS A 99 -12.20 -2.41 7.33
N ARG A 100 -11.73 -1.18 7.50
CA ARG A 100 -11.24 -0.33 6.41
C ARG A 100 -9.77 -0.64 6.07
N LEU A 101 -9.51 -1.14 4.86
CA LEU A 101 -8.19 -1.58 4.40
C LEU A 101 -7.79 -0.94 3.06
N ILE A 102 -6.71 -0.17 3.03
CA ILE A 102 -6.19 0.44 1.79
C ILE A 102 -4.80 -0.11 1.50
N VAL A 103 -4.60 -0.70 0.33
CA VAL A 103 -3.38 -1.44 -0.02
C VAL A 103 -2.72 -0.91 -1.28
N GLU A 104 -1.44 -0.53 -1.20
CA GLU A 104 -0.61 -0.19 -2.35
C GLU A 104 -0.10 -1.47 -3.05
N SER A 105 -0.62 -1.70 -4.25
CA SER A 105 -0.21 -2.73 -5.19
C SER A 105 0.72 -2.15 -6.26
N ALA A 106 0.49 -2.40 -7.55
CA ALA A 106 1.23 -1.83 -8.67
C ALA A 106 0.46 -1.95 -10.00
N MET A 107 0.70 -1.05 -10.96
CA MET A 107 0.05 -1.09 -12.27
C MET A 107 0.20 -2.41 -13.03
N PHE A 108 1.31 -3.13 -12.82
CA PHE A 108 1.56 -4.40 -13.51
C PHE A 108 0.66 -5.55 -13.00
N MET A 109 -0.11 -5.33 -11.95
CA MET A 109 -1.14 -6.27 -11.48
C MET A 109 -2.41 -6.18 -12.32
N ASP A 110 -2.50 -5.19 -13.22
CA ASP A 110 -3.56 -5.09 -14.20
C ASP A 110 -3.24 -5.93 -15.46
N ASP A 111 -4.17 -6.81 -15.81
CA ASP A 111 -4.04 -7.72 -16.95
C ASP A 111 -4.01 -6.99 -18.29
N ALA A 112 -4.82 -5.94 -18.44
CA ALA A 112 -4.86 -5.14 -19.66
C ALA A 112 -3.53 -4.37 -19.82
N VAL A 113 -2.98 -3.80 -18.74
CA VAL A 113 -1.66 -3.15 -18.75
C VAL A 113 -0.57 -4.14 -19.20
N ARG A 114 -0.56 -5.37 -18.67
CA ARG A 114 0.43 -6.38 -19.06
C ARG A 114 0.26 -6.87 -20.50
N LYS A 115 -0.98 -7.06 -20.96
CA LYS A 115 -1.28 -7.47 -22.35
C LYS A 115 -0.87 -6.40 -23.36
N ASN A 116 -1.05 -5.14 -23.02
CA ASN A 116 -0.78 -4.00 -23.92
C ASN A 116 0.68 -3.52 -23.87
N SER A 117 1.53 -4.06 -22.98
CA SER A 117 2.94 -3.67 -22.87
C SER A 117 3.86 -4.90 -22.84
N PHE A 118 4.53 -5.15 -23.95
CA PHE A 118 5.53 -6.21 -24.07
C PHE A 118 6.63 -6.08 -23.00
N LEU A 119 7.11 -4.86 -22.74
CA LEU A 119 8.14 -4.61 -21.74
C LEU A 119 7.67 -4.98 -20.33
N ILE A 120 6.47 -4.56 -19.92
CA ILE A 120 5.92 -4.90 -18.60
C ILE A 120 5.69 -6.42 -18.50
N SER A 121 5.15 -7.05 -19.55
CA SER A 121 5.01 -8.51 -19.60
C SER A 121 6.35 -9.23 -19.47
N LEU A 122 7.42 -8.73 -20.09
CA LEU A 122 8.74 -9.35 -20.01
C LEU A 122 9.32 -9.20 -18.60
N LEU A 123 9.27 -8.00 -18.03
CA LEU A 123 9.80 -7.73 -16.69
C LEU A 123 9.08 -8.56 -15.62
N THR A 124 7.75 -8.69 -15.68
CA THR A 124 6.96 -9.52 -14.73
C THR A 124 7.24 -11.02 -14.86
N LYS A 125 7.70 -11.50 -16.02
CA LYS A 125 8.13 -12.90 -16.22
C LYS A 125 9.59 -13.15 -15.84
N THR A 126 10.39 -12.10 -15.69
CA THR A 126 11.85 -12.17 -15.46
C THR A 126 12.27 -11.40 -14.20
N PHE A 127 12.72 -10.15 -14.35
CA PHE A 127 13.32 -9.32 -13.31
C PHE A 127 12.40 -9.07 -12.09
N MET A 128 11.09 -8.94 -12.33
CA MET A 128 10.07 -8.71 -11.31
C MET A 128 9.28 -9.97 -10.96
N LYS A 129 9.67 -11.17 -11.41
CA LYS A 129 8.91 -12.42 -11.23
C LYS A 129 8.52 -12.69 -9.77
N GLY A 130 9.46 -12.52 -8.84
CA GLY A 130 9.20 -12.73 -7.42
C GLY A 130 8.26 -11.68 -6.81
N LEU A 131 8.48 -10.39 -7.11
CA LEU A 131 7.59 -9.30 -6.68
C LEU A 131 6.17 -9.48 -7.24
N TYR A 132 6.05 -9.84 -8.51
CA TYR A 132 4.77 -10.10 -9.16
C TYR A 132 4.02 -11.25 -8.48
N ALA A 133 4.70 -12.38 -8.24
CA ALA A 133 4.11 -13.51 -7.54
C ALA A 133 3.68 -13.15 -6.09
N ASP A 134 4.46 -12.34 -5.38
CA ASP A 134 4.14 -11.92 -4.01
C ASP A 134 2.94 -10.93 -3.99
N LYS A 135 2.86 -10.00 -4.95
CA LYS A 135 1.70 -9.10 -5.10
C LYS A 135 0.44 -9.81 -5.60
N LEU A 136 0.56 -10.89 -6.39
CA LEU A 136 -0.58 -11.75 -6.73
C LEU A 136 -1.22 -12.34 -5.49
N VAL A 137 -0.40 -12.88 -4.57
CA VAL A 137 -0.89 -13.38 -3.28
C VAL A 137 -1.54 -12.25 -2.49
N GLN A 138 -0.90 -11.07 -2.40
CA GLN A 138 -1.45 -9.90 -1.72
C GLN A 138 -2.83 -9.52 -2.23
N GLU A 139 -3.01 -9.36 -3.54
CA GLU A 139 -4.32 -8.96 -4.07
C GLU A 139 -5.38 -10.05 -3.91
N SER A 140 -5.03 -11.33 -4.03
CA SER A 140 -5.98 -12.45 -3.82
C SER A 140 -6.53 -12.42 -2.40
N VAL A 141 -5.64 -12.38 -1.39
CA VAL A 141 -6.09 -12.40 0.02
C VAL A 141 -6.87 -11.16 0.40
N VAL A 142 -6.56 -10.00 -0.20
CA VAL A 142 -7.33 -8.76 0.02
C VAL A 142 -8.74 -8.89 -0.55
N ARG A 143 -8.90 -9.43 -1.77
CA ARG A 143 -10.21 -9.62 -2.39
C ARG A 143 -11.09 -10.61 -1.63
N GLU A 144 -10.48 -11.67 -1.12
CA GLU A 144 -11.14 -12.72 -0.33
C GLU A 144 -11.34 -12.34 1.15
N SER A 145 -10.90 -11.15 1.56
CA SER A 145 -10.85 -10.75 2.97
C SER A 145 -12.24 -10.52 3.60
N GLY A 146 -13.24 -10.16 2.79
CA GLY A 146 -14.53 -9.67 3.29
C GLY A 146 -14.44 -8.32 4.03
N LEU A 147 -13.30 -7.63 3.95
CA LEU A 147 -13.09 -6.29 4.51
C LEU A 147 -13.59 -5.20 3.55
N GLU A 148 -13.67 -3.96 4.04
CA GLU A 148 -13.91 -2.77 3.22
C GLU A 148 -12.58 -2.33 2.61
N TRP A 149 -12.21 -2.95 1.48
CA TRP A 149 -10.88 -2.75 0.91
C TRP A 149 -10.84 -1.87 -0.33
N VAL A 150 -9.70 -1.19 -0.54
CA VAL A 150 -9.33 -0.54 -1.80
C VAL A 150 -7.91 -0.94 -2.16
N ILE A 151 -7.71 -1.49 -3.37
CA ILE A 151 -6.39 -1.78 -3.90
C ILE A 151 -5.96 -0.62 -4.79
N VAL A 152 -4.85 0.02 -4.47
CA VAL A 152 -4.29 1.15 -5.22
C VAL A 152 -3.13 0.65 -6.09
N ARG A 153 -3.25 0.76 -7.41
CA ARG A 153 -2.26 0.30 -8.39
C ARG A 153 -1.58 1.51 -9.04
N PRO A 154 -0.57 2.13 -8.39
CA PRO A 154 0.13 3.25 -8.98
C PRO A 154 0.95 2.80 -10.21
N VAL A 155 1.13 3.73 -11.14
CA VAL A 155 2.15 3.62 -12.20
C VAL A 155 3.57 3.80 -11.63
N GLY A 156 4.58 4.06 -12.45
CA GLY A 156 5.97 4.22 -11.99
C GLY A 156 6.10 5.29 -10.88
N LEU A 157 6.68 4.93 -9.74
CA LEU A 157 6.75 5.82 -8.58
C LEU A 157 7.95 6.78 -8.64
N SER A 158 7.69 8.09 -8.63
CA SER A 158 8.69 9.16 -8.52
C SER A 158 8.69 9.83 -7.13
N ASN A 159 9.66 10.72 -6.89
CA ASN A 159 9.79 11.46 -5.62
C ASN A 159 9.38 12.94 -5.76
N GLY A 160 8.45 13.24 -6.69
CA GLY A 160 7.90 14.58 -6.83
C GLY A 160 7.06 15.00 -5.60
N HIS A 161 6.73 16.29 -5.52
CA HIS A 161 5.85 16.83 -4.48
C HIS A 161 4.40 16.38 -4.67
N LYS A 162 3.59 16.49 -3.61
CA LYS A 162 2.14 16.32 -3.68
C LYS A 162 1.57 17.42 -4.57
N THR A 163 0.83 17.05 -5.61
CA THR A 163 0.18 17.97 -6.55
C THR A 163 -1.34 17.87 -6.49
N GLU A 164 -1.88 16.74 -6.06
CA GLU A 164 -3.32 16.39 -6.17
C GLU A 164 -3.85 16.39 -7.61
N ILE A 165 -2.95 16.41 -8.60
CA ILE A 165 -3.27 16.38 -10.03
C ILE A 165 -2.93 14.97 -10.52
N TYR A 166 -3.90 14.07 -10.41
CA TYR A 166 -3.82 12.70 -10.89
C TYR A 166 -5.19 12.19 -11.32
N ARG A 167 -5.17 11.19 -12.19
CA ARG A 167 -6.35 10.45 -12.67
C ARG A 167 -6.37 9.08 -12.01
N PHE A 168 -7.57 8.59 -11.74
CA PHE A 168 -7.75 7.26 -11.18
C PHE A 168 -9.01 6.59 -11.72
N GLY A 169 -8.99 5.27 -11.75
CA GLY A 169 -10.13 4.44 -12.13
C GLY A 169 -9.71 2.99 -12.35
N GLU A 170 -10.67 2.09 -12.51
CA GLU A 170 -10.38 0.67 -12.79
C GLU A 170 -9.77 0.50 -14.19
N ASN A 171 -10.21 1.31 -15.15
CA ASN A 171 -9.76 1.28 -16.53
C ASN A 171 -9.49 2.71 -17.02
N ILE A 172 -8.28 3.22 -16.80
CA ILE A 172 -7.87 4.53 -17.32
C ILE A 172 -6.79 4.38 -18.41
N PRO A 173 -6.82 5.20 -19.48
CA PRO A 173 -5.75 5.20 -20.46
C PRO A 173 -4.46 5.74 -19.83
N LEU A 174 -3.38 4.96 -19.97
CA LEU A 174 -2.04 5.36 -19.57
C LEU A 174 -1.39 6.18 -20.70
N LYS A 175 -0.75 7.29 -20.33
CA LYS A 175 -0.08 8.18 -21.29
C LYS A 175 1.43 7.97 -21.25
N GLY A 176 2.03 7.87 -22.43
CA GLY A 176 3.48 7.71 -22.58
C GLY A 176 3.99 6.29 -22.32
N MET A 177 5.26 6.07 -22.67
CA MET A 177 5.91 4.75 -22.55
C MET A 177 6.20 4.35 -21.10
N PHE A 178 6.47 5.34 -20.23
CA PHE A 178 6.79 5.16 -18.81
C PHE A 178 5.96 6.12 -17.95
N PRO A 179 4.65 5.89 -17.78
CA PRO A 179 3.82 6.74 -16.95
C PRO A 179 4.34 6.73 -15.51
N THR A 180 4.40 7.92 -14.89
CA THR A 180 4.84 8.07 -13.51
C THR A 180 3.85 8.87 -12.67
N ILE A 181 3.90 8.64 -11.36
CA ILE A 181 3.15 9.38 -10.34
C ILE A 181 4.06 9.58 -9.11
N SER A 182 3.91 10.71 -8.43
CA SER A 182 4.67 10.97 -7.21
C SER A 182 4.17 10.08 -6.08
N ARG A 183 5.08 9.61 -5.23
CA ARG A 183 4.70 8.88 -3.99
C ARG A 183 3.82 9.71 -3.07
N ALA A 184 3.99 11.04 -3.09
CA ALA A 184 3.19 11.97 -2.33
C ALA A 184 1.73 12.01 -2.83
N ASP A 185 1.50 11.95 -4.15
CA ASP A 185 0.15 11.85 -4.73
C ASP A 185 -0.49 10.48 -4.51
N VAL A 186 0.30 9.40 -4.53
CA VAL A 186 -0.21 8.07 -4.17
C VAL A 186 -0.67 8.03 -2.71
N ALA A 187 0.14 8.59 -1.80
CA ALA A 187 -0.23 8.71 -0.39
C ALA A 187 -1.48 9.57 -0.20
N ASP A 188 -1.58 10.69 -0.91
CA ASP A 188 -2.77 11.55 -0.88
C ASP A 188 -4.04 10.79 -1.34
N PHE A 189 -3.95 10.07 -2.45
CA PHE A 189 -5.06 9.26 -2.95
C PHE A 189 -5.47 8.17 -1.96
N MET A 190 -4.50 7.43 -1.42
CA MET A 190 -4.75 6.39 -0.40
C MET A 190 -5.47 6.96 0.82
N LEU A 191 -5.06 8.12 1.31
CA LEU A 191 -5.67 8.78 2.48
C LEU A 191 -7.09 9.28 2.18
N LYS A 192 -7.37 9.74 0.96
CA LYS A 192 -8.74 10.07 0.52
C LYS A 192 -9.68 8.86 0.51
N GLN A 193 -9.17 7.62 0.47
CA GLN A 193 -9.99 6.40 0.52
C GLN A 193 -10.41 6.00 1.95
N LEU A 194 -9.85 6.62 2.99
CA LEU A 194 -10.20 6.31 4.38
C LEU A 194 -11.65 6.66 4.73
N SER A 195 -12.23 7.66 4.04
CA SER A 195 -13.57 8.18 4.34
C SER A 195 -14.51 8.16 3.14
N SER A 196 -14.07 7.65 1.99
CA SER A 196 -14.86 7.56 0.76
C SER A 196 -15.22 6.13 0.44
N ASP A 197 -16.49 5.90 0.12
CA ASP A 197 -16.98 4.56 -0.24
C ASP A 197 -17.03 4.31 -1.75
N THR A 198 -16.71 5.34 -2.56
CA THR A 198 -16.82 5.32 -4.02
C THR A 198 -16.00 4.19 -4.68
N ASN A 199 -14.86 3.85 -4.05
CA ASN A 199 -13.91 2.86 -4.55
C ASN A 199 -13.86 1.57 -3.73
N LEU A 200 -14.83 1.35 -2.83
CA LEU A 200 -14.86 0.13 -2.03
C LEU A 200 -14.93 -1.11 -2.92
N ASN A 201 -14.13 -2.10 -2.55
CA ASN A 201 -13.98 -3.38 -3.23
C ASN A 201 -13.52 -3.26 -4.68
N LYS A 202 -12.77 -2.20 -5.01
CA LYS A 202 -12.19 -1.97 -6.34
C LYS A 202 -10.67 -1.90 -6.32
N ALA A 203 -10.07 -2.29 -7.44
CA ALA A 203 -8.66 -2.07 -7.70
C ALA A 203 -8.49 -0.91 -8.67
N ILE A 204 -7.90 0.18 -8.19
CA ILE A 204 -7.87 1.46 -8.86
C ILE A 204 -6.47 1.72 -9.39
N LEU A 205 -6.33 1.85 -10.71
CA LEU A 205 -5.12 2.41 -11.32
C LEU A 205 -5.02 3.89 -10.99
N VAL A 206 -3.83 4.35 -10.61
CA VAL A 206 -3.57 5.77 -10.32
C VAL A 206 -2.38 6.24 -11.12
N ALA A 207 -2.59 7.29 -11.91
CA ALA A 207 -1.60 7.84 -12.84
C ALA A 207 -1.74 9.36 -12.92
N ARG A 208 -0.70 10.04 -13.39
CA ARG A 208 -0.79 11.47 -13.73
C ARG A 208 -1.67 11.72 -14.96
#